data_AF-A0A9W9R6K6-F1
#
_entry.id   AF-A0A9W9R6K6-F1
#
_cell.length_a   1.000
_cell.length_b   1.000
_cell.length_c   1.000
_cell.angle_alpha   90.00
_cell.angle_beta   90.00
_cell.angle_gamma   90.00
#
_symmetry.space_group_name_H-M   'P 1'
#
loop_
_entity.id
_entity.type
_entity.pdbx_description
1 polymer ?
#
loop_
_entity_poly.entity_id
_entity_poly.type
_entity_poly.pdbx_seq_one_letter_code
_entity_poly.pdbx_strand_id
1 'polypeptide(L)'
;MFASTGYCGQKLNAVWSSGSYSTISPPSGSAMIGHDSGFSLLKEDGSQVFNTDYPDGYSPCMGGDGALYSLTGGCLEEGAELQFYCYTHAELPDNCAVRDKDGNDMATGEGQDDTNFIGIAISIDGYCGVSFELADGVDCEPGVTGFEMKKIHGA
;
A
#
# COMPACT_ATOMS: atom_id res chain seq x y z
N MET A 1 -16.06 33.16 -5.69
CA MET A 1 -15.86 32.18 -6.78
C MET A 1 -15.66 30.84 -6.10
N PHE A 2 -16.65 29.95 -6.13
CA PHE A 2 -16.49 28.59 -5.61
C PHE A 2 -15.83 27.78 -6.72
N ALA A 3 -14.60 27.34 -6.50
CA ALA A 3 -13.99 26.36 -7.39
C ALA A 3 -14.82 25.08 -7.26
N SER A 4 -15.49 24.68 -8.35
CA SER A 4 -15.98 23.32 -8.48
C SER A 4 -14.77 22.41 -8.56
N THR A 5 -14.27 21.96 -7.41
CA THR A 5 -13.33 20.84 -7.34
C THR A 5 -14.10 19.63 -7.82
N GLY A 6 -13.76 19.12 -9.00
CA GLY A 6 -14.15 17.76 -9.37
C GLY A 6 -13.66 16.85 -8.25
N TYR A 7 -14.59 16.22 -7.55
CA TYR A 7 -14.28 15.27 -6.49
C TYR A 7 -13.74 14.03 -7.21
N CYS A 8 -12.42 13.92 -7.27
CA CYS A 8 -11.72 12.65 -7.48
C CYS A 8 -11.12 12.32 -6.12
N GLY A 9 -11.37 11.10 -5.63
CA GLY A 9 -10.79 10.62 -4.38
C GLY A 9 -9.26 10.65 -4.38
N GLN A 10 -8.67 10.71 -3.18
CA GLN A 10 -7.22 10.78 -3.01
C GLN A 10 -6.54 9.53 -3.60
N LYS A 11 -5.51 9.73 -4.44
CA LYS A 11 -4.65 8.65 -4.93
C LYS A 11 -3.66 8.21 -3.87
N LEU A 12 -3.66 6.91 -3.61
CA LEU A 12 -2.70 6.24 -2.74
C LEU A 12 -1.99 5.11 -3.49
N ASN A 13 -0.84 4.75 -2.96
CA ASN A 13 0.00 3.69 -3.47
C ASN A 13 0.24 2.67 -2.37
N ALA A 14 -0.21 1.44 -2.61
CA ALA A 14 0.09 0.29 -1.79
C ALA A 14 1.38 -0.35 -2.29
N VAL A 15 2.34 -0.53 -1.39
CA VAL A 15 3.63 -1.12 -1.69
C VAL A 15 3.90 -2.26 -0.72
N TRP A 16 4.18 -3.42 -1.30
CA TRP A 16 4.66 -4.61 -0.60
C TRP A 16 6.12 -4.81 -0.94
N SER A 17 6.92 -5.06 0.09
CA SER A 17 8.35 -5.25 -0.06
C SER A 17 8.80 -6.51 0.66
N SER A 18 9.72 -7.26 0.05
CA SER A 18 10.48 -8.35 0.67
C SER A 18 11.87 -7.90 1.14
N GLY A 19 12.17 -6.60 1.10
CA GLY A 19 13.45 -6.01 1.43
C GLY A 19 13.35 -4.50 1.72
N SER A 20 14.48 -3.86 2.00
CA SER A 20 14.52 -2.44 2.36
C SER A 20 14.36 -1.51 1.15
N TYR A 21 13.50 -0.49 1.21
CA TYR A 21 13.29 0.48 0.13
C TYR A 21 13.53 1.92 0.53
N SER A 22 13.71 2.80 -0.47
CA SER A 22 13.89 4.24 -0.28
C SER A 22 12.94 5.02 -1.19
N THR A 23 12.13 5.92 -0.63
CA THR A 23 11.31 6.86 -1.44
C THR A 23 12.15 8.06 -1.90
N ILE A 24 11.79 8.71 -3.02
CA ILE A 24 12.30 10.05 -3.27
C ILE A 24 11.75 10.93 -2.16
N SER A 25 12.69 11.59 -1.45
CA SER A 25 12.40 12.59 -0.46
C SER A 25 11.32 13.57 -0.95
N PRO A 26 10.18 13.74 -0.24
CA PRO A 26 9.29 14.84 -0.55
C PRO A 26 10.06 16.18 -0.37
N PRO A 27 9.62 17.29 -0.98
CA PRO A 27 10.33 18.57 -0.95
C PRO A 27 10.65 19.11 0.47
N SER A 28 9.96 18.59 1.49
CA SER A 28 10.04 18.97 2.90
C SER A 28 10.57 17.87 3.83
N GLY A 29 11.03 16.72 3.32
CA GLY A 29 11.39 15.56 4.13
C GLY A 29 12.67 14.85 3.68
N SER A 30 13.20 13.99 4.54
CA SER A 30 14.27 13.04 4.16
C SER A 30 13.66 11.85 3.41
N ALA A 31 14.48 11.17 2.60
CA ALA A 31 14.09 9.94 1.92
C ALA A 31 13.56 8.96 2.95
N MET A 32 12.35 8.43 2.74
CA MET A 32 11.79 7.47 3.68
C MET A 32 12.42 6.12 3.40
N ILE A 33 13.14 5.59 4.39
CA ILE A 33 13.77 4.27 4.34
C ILE A 33 12.79 3.29 5.01
N GLY A 34 12.18 2.40 4.23
CA GLY A 34 11.38 1.28 4.74
C GLY A 34 12.27 0.06 4.97
N HIS A 35 12.02 -0.71 6.04
CA HIS A 35 12.86 -1.85 6.43
C HIS A 35 12.34 -3.21 5.91
N ASP A 36 13.30 -4.07 5.55
CA ASP A 36 13.41 -5.53 5.29
C ASP A 36 12.22 -6.43 4.92
N SER A 37 10.97 -6.10 5.24
CA SER A 37 9.78 -6.74 4.68
C SER A 37 8.58 -6.01 5.26
N GLY A 38 7.64 -5.55 4.45
CA GLY A 38 6.53 -4.79 4.99
C GLY A 38 5.50 -4.33 3.97
N PHE A 39 4.44 -3.75 4.49
CA PHE A 39 3.39 -3.10 3.75
C PHE A 39 3.35 -1.60 4.07
N SER A 40 3.23 -0.78 3.03
CA SER A 40 3.15 0.66 3.15
C SER A 40 2.09 1.27 2.24
N LEU A 41 1.40 2.28 2.76
CA LEU A 41 0.52 3.17 2.00
C LEU A 41 1.17 4.54 1.88
N LEU A 42 1.34 4.99 0.65
CA LEU A 42 2.04 6.23 0.30
C LEU A 42 1.14 7.13 -0.54
N LYS A 43 1.24 8.45 -0.36
CA LYS A 43 0.65 9.44 -1.28
C LYS A 43 1.46 9.49 -2.58
N GLU A 44 0.93 10.15 -3.62
CA GLU A 44 1.64 10.33 -4.90
C GLU A 44 2.98 11.06 -4.78
N ASP A 45 3.17 11.86 -3.73
CA ASP A 45 4.42 12.58 -3.43
C ASP A 45 5.44 11.74 -2.63
N GLY A 46 5.14 10.47 -2.36
CA GLY A 46 5.96 9.56 -1.56
C GLY A 46 5.81 9.70 -0.05
N SER A 47 4.94 10.61 0.43
CA SER A 47 4.66 10.75 1.86
C SER A 47 3.93 9.53 2.41
N GLN A 48 4.39 9.02 3.55
CA GLN A 48 3.83 7.82 4.16
C GLN A 48 2.54 8.11 4.96
N VAL A 49 1.46 7.44 4.56
CA VAL A 49 0.18 7.45 5.28
C VAL A 49 0.19 6.39 6.38
N PHE A 50 0.63 5.18 6.05
CA PHE A 50 0.66 4.03 6.95
C PHE A 50 1.83 3.10 6.57
N ASN A 51 2.45 2.46 7.56
CA ASN A 51 3.38 1.36 7.33
C ASN A 51 3.27 0.32 8.43
N THR A 52 3.57 -0.93 8.10
CA THR A 52 3.75 -2.01 9.06
C THR A 52 4.72 -3.05 8.50
N ASP A 53 5.68 -3.46 9.32
CA ASP A 53 6.67 -4.47 8.93
C ASP A 53 6.04 -5.89 8.94
N TYR A 54 5.13 -6.12 9.89
CA TYR A 54 4.43 -7.39 10.06
C TYR A 54 2.93 -7.15 10.20
N PRO A 55 2.17 -6.98 9.09
CA PRO A 55 0.72 -6.87 9.17
C PRO A 55 0.14 -8.10 9.87
N ASP A 56 -0.60 -7.86 10.95
CA ASP A 56 -1.16 -8.90 11.83
C ASP A 56 -0.12 -9.90 12.38
N GLY A 57 1.16 -9.51 12.47
CA GLY A 57 2.26 -10.36 12.93
C GLY A 57 2.83 -11.33 11.89
N TYR A 58 2.42 -11.22 10.62
CA TYR A 58 2.90 -12.06 9.52
C TYR A 58 3.69 -11.24 8.49
N SER A 59 4.50 -11.92 7.66
CA SER A 59 5.09 -11.27 6.49
C SER A 59 4.01 -10.96 5.45
N PRO A 60 4.05 -9.76 4.83
CA PRO A 60 2.96 -9.21 4.04
C PRO A 60 2.63 -9.96 2.74
N CYS A 61 3.50 -10.88 2.29
CA CYS A 61 3.26 -11.69 1.09
C CYS A 61 3.46 -13.20 1.34
N MET A 62 3.75 -13.63 2.57
CA MET A 62 3.93 -15.05 2.88
C MET A 62 2.58 -15.79 2.96
N GLY A 63 2.43 -16.75 2.07
CA GLY A 63 1.33 -17.71 2.01
C GLY A 63 1.41 -18.48 0.68
N GLY A 64 1.17 -19.80 0.69
CA GLY A 64 1.30 -20.62 -0.53
C GLY A 64 0.45 -20.14 -1.71
N ASP A 65 -0.74 -19.61 -1.42
CA ASP A 65 -1.65 -19.00 -2.40
C ASP A 65 -1.66 -17.46 -2.28
N GLY A 66 -0.66 -16.87 -1.61
CA GLY A 66 -0.59 -15.46 -1.26
C GLY A 66 -1.25 -15.13 0.08
N ALA A 67 -1.13 -13.87 0.49
CA ALA A 67 -1.69 -13.33 1.72
C ALA A 67 -2.67 -12.20 1.39
N LEU A 68 -3.80 -12.18 2.10
CA LEU A 68 -4.81 -11.15 1.98
C LEU A 68 -5.02 -10.52 3.36
N TYR A 69 -4.93 -9.20 3.38
CA TYR A 69 -5.11 -8.40 4.59
C TYR A 69 -6.26 -7.43 4.42
N SER A 70 -7.02 -7.23 5.47
CA SER A 70 -8.07 -6.22 5.56
C SER A 70 -7.54 -5.03 6.34
N LEU A 71 -7.70 -3.82 5.81
CA LEU A 71 -7.37 -2.56 6.45
C LEU A 71 -8.64 -1.77 6.74
N THR A 72 -8.80 -1.35 7.99
CA THR A 72 -9.94 -0.54 8.46
C THR A 72 -9.44 0.60 9.33
N GLY A 73 -10.31 1.59 9.58
CA GLY A 73 -10.00 2.72 10.47
C GLY A 73 -9.04 3.75 9.86
N GLY A 74 -8.36 4.49 10.73
CA GLY A 74 -7.50 5.61 10.33
C GLY A 74 -8.31 6.75 9.71
N CYS A 75 -8.02 7.06 8.46
CA CYS A 75 -8.73 8.07 7.66
C CYS A 75 -9.93 7.50 6.90
N LEU A 76 -10.11 6.18 6.89
CA LEU A 76 -11.23 5.54 6.21
C LEU A 76 -12.52 5.81 6.99
N GLU A 77 -13.64 5.96 6.28
CA GLU A 77 -14.94 6.13 6.92
C GLU A 77 -15.31 4.92 7.79
N GLU A 78 -16.19 5.13 8.79
CA GLU A 78 -16.64 4.04 9.65
C GLU A 78 -17.35 2.96 8.82
N GLY A 79 -16.83 1.72 8.85
CA GLY A 79 -17.32 0.61 8.05
C GLY A 79 -16.71 0.49 6.65
N ALA A 80 -15.81 1.40 6.26
CA ALA A 80 -14.99 1.23 5.07
C ALA A 80 -13.86 0.22 5.33
N GLU A 81 -13.63 -0.64 4.34
CA GLU A 81 -12.63 -1.69 4.37
C GLU A 81 -11.96 -1.77 3.00
N LEU A 82 -10.62 -1.86 3.00
CA LEU A 82 -9.80 -2.14 1.84
C LEU A 82 -9.08 -3.45 2.06
N GLN A 83 -9.03 -4.31 1.04
CA GLN A 83 -8.30 -5.55 1.10
C GLN A 83 -7.03 -5.49 0.26
N PHE A 84 -5.93 -5.96 0.82
CA PHE A 84 -4.59 -5.87 0.29
C PHE A 84 -4.06 -7.28 0.07
N TYR A 85 -3.99 -7.68 -1.19
CA TYR A 85 -3.50 -8.98 -1.61
C TYR A 85 -2.05 -8.88 -2.05
N CYS A 86 -1.23 -9.83 -1.63
CA CYS A 86 0.10 -10.04 -2.18
C CYS A 86 0.43 -11.52 -2.28
N TYR A 87 0.97 -11.91 -3.43
CA TYR A 87 1.41 -13.26 -3.75
C TYR A 87 2.89 -13.25 -4.09
N THR A 88 3.62 -14.19 -3.51
CA THR A 88 5.02 -14.45 -3.88
C THR A 88 5.13 -15.65 -4.81
N HIS A 89 5.92 -15.51 -5.86
CA HIS A 89 6.40 -16.63 -6.66
C HIS A 89 7.93 -16.68 -6.57
N ALA A 90 8.48 -17.86 -6.26
CA ALA A 90 9.92 -18.05 -6.06
C ALA A 90 10.55 -17.05 -5.06
N GLU A 91 9.88 -16.86 -3.91
CA GLU A 91 10.32 -16.00 -2.80
C GLU A 91 10.28 -14.47 -3.07
N LEU A 92 9.85 -14.05 -4.26
CA LEU A 92 9.68 -12.65 -4.63
C LEU A 92 8.20 -12.30 -4.81
N PRO A 93 7.75 -11.11 -4.40
CA PRO A 93 6.42 -10.61 -4.74
C PRO A 93 6.22 -10.63 -6.26
N ASP A 94 5.19 -11.33 -6.71
CA ASP A 94 4.90 -11.57 -8.13
C ASP A 94 3.59 -10.92 -8.55
N ASN A 95 2.60 -10.90 -7.66
CA ASN A 95 1.30 -10.29 -7.92
C ASN A 95 0.77 -9.61 -6.67
N CYS A 96 0.19 -8.43 -6.81
CA CYS A 96 -0.48 -7.72 -5.73
C CYS A 96 -1.76 -7.04 -6.23
N ALA A 97 -2.70 -6.84 -5.32
CA ALA A 97 -3.96 -6.18 -5.63
C ALA A 97 -4.50 -5.42 -4.44
N VAL A 98 -5.25 -4.37 -4.74
CA VAL A 98 -6.11 -3.67 -3.79
C VAL A 98 -7.54 -3.99 -4.19
N ARG A 99 -8.35 -4.44 -3.23
CA ARG A 99 -9.75 -4.80 -3.42
C ARG A 99 -10.64 -3.99 -2.50
N ASP A 100 -11.89 -3.84 -2.92
CA ASP A 100 -12.93 -3.35 -2.04
C ASP A 100 -13.34 -4.41 -1.00
N LYS A 101 -14.21 -4.03 -0.07
CA LYS A 101 -14.78 -4.92 0.94
C LYS A 101 -15.53 -6.14 0.38
N ASP A 102 -15.99 -6.06 -0.87
CA ASP A 102 -16.75 -7.10 -1.55
C ASP A 102 -15.82 -8.08 -2.31
N GLY A 103 -14.50 -7.81 -2.28
CA GLY A 103 -13.47 -8.62 -2.92
C GLY A 103 -13.26 -8.30 -4.40
N ASN A 104 -13.78 -7.19 -4.92
CA ASN A 104 -13.53 -6.78 -6.30
C ASN A 104 -12.19 -6.06 -6.39
N ASP A 105 -11.35 -6.44 -7.35
CA ASP A 105 -10.09 -5.75 -7.62
C ASP A 105 -10.36 -4.30 -8.04
N MET A 106 -9.94 -3.36 -7.19
CA MET A 106 -9.92 -1.92 -7.51
C MET A 106 -8.71 -1.59 -8.37
N ALA A 107 -7.58 -2.25 -8.08
CA ALA A 107 -6.35 -2.13 -8.85
C ALA A 107 -5.47 -3.36 -8.63
N THR A 108 -4.70 -3.73 -9.65
CA THR A 108 -3.76 -4.84 -9.62
C THR A 108 -2.38 -4.38 -10.06
N GLY A 109 -1.36 -5.08 -9.60
CA GLY A 109 0.03 -4.83 -9.93
C GLY A 109 0.77 -6.14 -10.07
N GLU A 110 1.71 -6.16 -10.98
CA GLU A 110 2.65 -7.26 -11.14
C GLU A 110 3.94 -6.89 -10.39
N GLY A 111 4.60 -7.89 -9.83
CA GLY A 111 5.93 -7.75 -9.27
C GLY A 111 6.87 -7.24 -10.36
N GLN A 112 7.62 -6.18 -10.05
CA GLN A 112 8.51 -5.53 -10.99
C GLN A 112 9.91 -5.51 -10.39
N ASP A 113 10.92 -5.78 -11.22
CA ASP A 113 12.32 -5.44 -10.92
C ASP A 113 12.59 -3.94 -11.18
N ASP A 114 11.61 -3.23 -11.74
CA ASP A 114 11.77 -1.89 -12.29
C ASP A 114 11.54 -0.83 -11.21
N THR A 115 12.60 -0.18 -10.73
CA THR A 115 12.64 0.63 -9.50
C THR A 115 11.92 1.98 -9.57
N ASN A 116 10.97 2.19 -10.49
CA ASN A 116 10.46 3.51 -10.89
C ASN A 116 8.97 3.75 -10.58
N PHE A 117 8.31 2.85 -9.85
CA PHE A 117 6.84 2.81 -9.71
C PHE A 117 6.18 4.16 -9.33
N ILE A 118 6.85 5.08 -8.63
CA ILE A 118 6.27 6.37 -8.21
C ILE A 118 7.33 7.43 -7.86
N GLY A 119 8.50 7.39 -8.51
CA GLY A 119 9.64 8.14 -7.99
C GLY A 119 9.99 7.66 -6.58
N ILE A 120 9.85 6.37 -6.32
CA ILE A 120 10.44 5.72 -5.15
C ILE A 120 11.64 5.04 -5.76
N ALA A 121 12.86 5.47 -5.44
CA ALA A 121 14.07 4.78 -5.90
C ALA A 121 14.20 3.49 -5.09
N ILE A 122 13.36 2.52 -5.44
CA ILE A 122 13.26 1.24 -4.78
C ILE A 122 14.50 0.42 -5.13
N SER A 123 15.56 0.50 -4.34
CA SER A 123 16.68 -0.44 -4.44
C SER A 123 16.30 -1.72 -3.68
N ILE A 124 15.35 -2.51 -4.19
CA ILE A 124 14.93 -3.77 -3.53
C ILE A 124 15.11 -4.98 -4.45
N ASP A 125 15.54 -6.09 -3.87
CA ASP A 125 15.28 -7.46 -4.35
C ASP A 125 13.80 -7.83 -4.08
N GLY A 126 12.91 -7.54 -5.03
CA GLY A 126 11.48 -7.91 -4.99
C GLY A 126 10.54 -6.90 -4.34
N TYR A 127 9.70 -6.26 -5.16
CA TYR A 127 8.59 -5.43 -4.69
C TYR A 127 7.35 -5.65 -5.56
N CYS A 128 6.18 -5.38 -4.99
CA CYS A 128 4.96 -5.24 -5.75
C CYS A 128 4.23 -3.97 -5.32
N GLY A 129 3.80 -3.16 -6.29
CA GLY A 129 3.18 -1.87 -6.05
C GLY A 129 1.90 -1.71 -6.84
N VAL A 130 0.90 -1.07 -6.24
CA VAL A 130 -0.38 -0.72 -6.88
C VAL A 130 -0.80 0.69 -6.50
N SER A 131 -1.19 1.49 -7.49
CA SER A 131 -1.83 2.79 -7.30
C SER A 131 -3.34 2.63 -7.37
N PHE A 132 -4.08 3.23 -6.45
CA PHE A 132 -5.53 3.18 -6.39
C PHE A 132 -6.10 4.51 -5.88
N GLU A 133 -7.36 4.77 -6.16
CA GLU A 133 -8.08 5.95 -5.69
C GLU A 133 -8.98 5.58 -4.51
N LEU A 134 -8.94 6.39 -3.45
CA LEU A 134 -9.90 6.31 -2.36
C LEU A 134 -11.29 6.79 -2.82
N ALA A 135 -12.30 6.58 -1.97
CA ALA A 135 -13.63 7.15 -2.19
C ALA A 135 -13.59 8.69 -2.17
N ASP A 136 -14.51 9.31 -2.90
CA ASP A 136 -14.61 10.77 -2.99
C ASP A 136 -14.78 11.41 -1.61
N GLY A 137 -13.94 12.41 -1.31
CA GLY A 137 -13.97 13.14 -0.04
C GLY A 137 -13.17 12.48 1.08
N VAL A 138 -12.59 11.29 0.87
CA VAL A 138 -11.63 10.68 1.79
C VAL A 138 -10.23 11.19 1.46
N ASP A 139 -9.57 11.78 2.47
CA ASP A 139 -8.20 12.29 2.36
C ASP A 139 -7.41 11.84 3.59
N CYS A 140 -6.37 11.03 3.34
CA CYS A 140 -5.48 10.52 4.36
C CYS A 140 -4.23 11.38 4.46
N GLU A 141 -4.04 11.99 5.63
CA GLU A 141 -2.83 12.74 5.92
C GLU A 141 -1.66 11.83 6.31
N PRO A 142 -0.41 12.28 6.12
CA PRO A 142 0.75 11.51 6.55
C PRO A 142 0.72 11.21 8.05
N GLY A 143 1.01 9.97 8.44
CA GLY A 143 1.07 9.55 9.84
C GLY A 143 -0.28 9.46 10.57
N VAL A 144 -1.39 9.29 9.84
CA VAL A 144 -2.70 9.03 10.44
C VAL A 144 -2.65 7.79 11.33
N THR A 145 -3.22 7.90 12.53
CA THR A 145 -3.28 6.83 13.53
C THR A 145 -4.63 6.11 13.51
N GLY A 146 -4.70 4.89 14.04
CA GLY A 146 -5.95 4.16 14.21
C GLY A 146 -6.31 3.25 13.02
N PHE A 147 -5.36 3.03 12.11
CA PHE A 147 -5.46 1.93 11.16
C PHE A 147 -5.33 0.60 11.88
N GLU A 148 -6.19 -0.35 11.50
CA GLU A 148 -6.10 -1.74 11.90
C GLU A 148 -5.98 -2.61 10.65
N MET A 149 -4.88 -3.38 10.57
CA MET A 149 -4.64 -4.33 9.49
C MET A 149 -4.70 -5.76 10.05
N LYS A 150 -5.56 -6.61 9.47
CA LYS A 150 -5.80 -8.00 9.92
C LYS A 150 -5.65 -8.97 8.75
N LYS A 151 -5.01 -10.11 8.97
CA LYS A 151 -4.91 -11.16 7.94
C LYS A 151 -6.27 -11.85 7.82
N ILE A 152 -6.84 -11.86 6.62
CA ILE A 152 -8.13 -12.50 6.34
C ILE A 152 -7.98 -13.74 5.45
N HIS A 153 -6.85 -13.91 4.75
CA HIS A 153 -6.51 -15.13 4.01
C HIS A 153 -4.99 -15.32 3.88
N GLY A 154 -4.54 -16.58 3.68
CA GLY A 154 -3.14 -16.99 3.59
C GLY A 154 -2.62 -17.61 4.90
N ALA A 155 -1.88 -18.72 4.81
CA ALA A 155 -1.28 -19.43 5.95
C ALA A 155 0.14 -18.95 6.19
#